data_AF-A0A357WUY1-F1
#
_entry.id   AF-A0A357WUY1-F1
#
_cell.length_a   1.000
_cell.length_b   1.000
_cell.length_c   1.000
_cell.angle_alpha   90.00
_cell.angle_beta   90.00
_cell.angle_gamma   90.00
#
_symmetry.space_group_name_H-M   'P 1'
#
loop_
_entity.id
_entity.type
_entity.pdbx_description
1 polymer ?
#
loop_
_entity_poly.entity_id
_entity_poly.type
_entity_poly.pdbx_seq_one_letter_code
_entity_poly.pdbx_strand_id
1 'polypeptide(L)' 'SILVDTEGTGILPDDKLAEAVSAVFDFRPAAIIKQLDLSRPIYRQLSAYGHIGREDLGVAWEKTDKTAALKEYLGIK' A
#
# COMPACT_ATOMS: atom_id res chain seq x y z
N SER A 1 11.49 -10.86 0.98
CA SER A 1 10.38 -11.53 1.68
C SER A 1 9.33 -10.49 2.02
N ILE A 2 8.09 -10.93 2.27
CA ILE A 2 7.00 -10.09 2.77
C ILE A 2 6.55 -10.71 4.08
N LEU A 3 6.49 -9.89 5.13
CA LEU A 3 5.95 -10.26 6.44
C LEU A 3 4.80 -9.30 6.73
N VAL A 4 3.69 -9.86 7.19
CA VAL A 4 2.56 -9.09 7.73
C VAL A 4 2.42 -9.51 9.19
N ASP A 5 2.15 -8.55 10.06
CA ASP A 5 1.83 -8.76 11.47
C ASP A 5 0.59 -7.93 11.77
N THR A 6 -0.49 -8.58 12.19
CA THR A 6 -1.74 -7.89 12.54
C THR A 6 -1.89 -7.63 14.04
N GLU A 7 -0.91 -8.03 14.86
CA GLU A 7 -0.94 -7.88 16.32
C GLU A 7 -2.26 -8.44 16.92
N GLY A 8 -2.76 -9.53 16.34
CA GLY A 8 -3.99 -10.22 16.76
C GLY A 8 -5.31 -9.56 16.31
N THR A 9 -5.27 -8.52 15.48
CA THR A 9 -6.46 -7.81 14.98
C THR A 9 -6.95 -8.29 13.61
N GLY A 10 -6.18 -9.16 12.94
CA GLY A 10 -6.50 -9.69 11.62
C GLY A 10 -7.75 -10.57 11.62
N ILE A 11 -8.57 -10.42 10.58
CA ILE A 11 -9.73 -11.31 10.34
C ILE A 11 -9.34 -12.64 9.67
N LEU A 12 -8.11 -12.72 9.16
CA LEU A 12 -7.51 -13.88 8.51
C LEU A 12 -6.07 -14.04 9.02
N PRO A 13 -5.47 -15.24 8.94
CA PRO A 13 -4.08 -15.46 9.33
C PRO A 13 -3.11 -14.55 8.58
N ASP A 14 -2.07 -14.08 9.27
CA ASP A 14 -1.08 -13.14 8.72
C ASP A 14 -0.39 -13.67 7.46
N ASP A 15 -0.12 -14.97 7.37
CA ASP A 15 0.44 -15.59 6.16
C ASP A 15 -0.49 -15.44 4.94
N LYS A 16 -1.81 -15.52 5.14
CA LYS A 16 -2.79 -15.30 4.06
C LYS A 16 -2.84 -13.83 3.64
N LEU A 17 -2.69 -12.91 4.59
CA LEU A 17 -2.59 -11.49 4.30
C LEU A 17 -1.28 -11.19 3.56
N ALA A 18 -0.17 -11.81 3.93
CA ALA A 18 1.11 -11.68 3.24
C ALA A 18 1.05 -12.23 1.81
N GLU A 19 0.39 -13.37 1.58
CA GLU A 19 0.10 -13.91 0.24
C GLU A 19 -0.69 -12.90 -0.61
N ALA A 20 -1.75 -12.30 -0.06
CA ALA A 20 -2.56 -11.30 -0.75
C ALA A 20 -1.76 -10.04 -1.09
N VAL A 21 -0.94 -9.55 -0.16
CA VAL A 21 -0.05 -8.40 -0.38
C VAL A 21 0.95 -8.71 -1.50
N SER A 22 1.56 -9.89 -1.50
CA SER A 22 2.48 -10.34 -2.54
C SER A 22 1.82 -10.47 -3.92
N ALA A 23 0.54 -10.85 -3.97
CA ALA A 23 -0.20 -11.03 -5.22
C ALA A 23 -0.70 -9.70 -5.81
N VAL A 24 -1.12 -8.75 -4.96
CA VAL A 24 -1.74 -7.49 -5.39
C VAL A 24 -0.71 -6.38 -5.67
N PHE A 25 0.42 -6.39 -4.99
CA PHE A 25 1.45 -5.35 -5.10
C PHE A 25 2.73 -5.87 -5.75
N ASP A 26 3.34 -5.04 -6.61
CA ASP A 26 4.62 -5.35 -7.24
C ASP A 26 5.72 -4.52 -6.58
N PHE A 27 6.46 -5.15 -5.67
CA PHE A 27 7.48 -4.49 -4.86
C PHE A 27 8.83 -4.31 -5.58
N ARG A 28 8.92 -4.58 -6.89
CA ARG A 28 10.13 -4.26 -7.65
C ARG A 28 10.31 -2.74 -7.71
N PRO A 29 11.54 -2.19 -7.56
CA PRO A 29 11.75 -0.73 -7.52
C PRO A 29 11.12 0.05 -8.68
N ALA A 30 11.26 -0.46 -9.91
CA ALA A 30 10.67 0.16 -11.09
C ALA A 30 9.12 0.13 -11.08
N ALA A 31 8.54 -0.94 -10.55
CA ALA A 31 7.10 -1.05 -10.41
C ALA A 31 6.56 -0.08 -9.34
N ILE A 32 7.24 0.04 -8.20
CA ILE A 32 6.89 1.03 -7.16
C ILE A 32 6.89 2.46 -7.72
N ILE A 33 7.96 2.85 -8.44
CA ILE A 33 8.06 4.18 -9.07
C ILE A 33 6.87 4.43 -10.00
N LYS A 34 6.50 3.43 -10.81
CA LYS A 34 5.39 3.52 -11.76
C LYS A 34 4.02 3.53 -11.07
N GLN A 35 3.81 2.64 -10.10
CA GLN A 35 2.53 2.50 -9.39
C GLN A 35 2.19 3.75 -8.58
N LEU A 36 3.21 4.37 -7.97
CA LEU A 36 3.05 5.56 -7.13
C LEU A 36 3.33 6.88 -7.88
N ASP A 37 3.61 6.83 -9.18
CA ASP A 37 3.89 8.01 -10.03
C ASP A 37 4.98 8.93 -9.44
N LEU A 38 6.09 8.33 -9.01
CA LEU A 38 7.12 9.00 -8.20
C LEU A 38 8.06 9.91 -9.02
N SER A 39 8.07 9.83 -10.35
CA SER A 39 8.97 10.61 -11.21
C SER A 39 8.45 12.04 -11.45
N ARG A 40 8.06 12.73 -10.37
CA ARG A 40 7.43 14.06 -10.40
C ARG A 40 7.94 14.94 -9.25
N PRO A 41 7.90 16.28 -9.37
CA PRO A 41 8.35 17.19 -8.32
C PRO A 41 7.32 17.34 -7.17
N ILE A 42 6.97 16.24 -6.49
CA ILE A 42 5.94 16.20 -5.44
C ILE A 42 6.49 16.26 -4.01
N TYR A 43 7.82 16.26 -3.85
CA TYR A 43 8.47 15.99 -2.55
C TYR A 43 8.57 17.19 -1.61
N ARG A 44 8.61 18.43 -2.12
CA ARG A 44 8.84 19.62 -1.29
C ARG A 44 7.74 19.83 -0.25
N GLN A 45 6.49 19.58 -0.60
CA GLN A 45 5.35 19.74 0.32
C GLN A 45 5.32 18.72 1.47
N LEU A 46 6.08 17.62 1.35
CA LEU A 46 6.15 16.54 2.34
C LEU A 46 7.27 16.75 3.37
N SER A 47 8.17 17.73 3.15
CA SER A 47 9.35 17.93 4.03
C SER A 47 9.00 18.51 5.41
N ALA A 48 7.73 18.84 5.63
CA ALA A 48 7.20 19.31 6.90
C ALA A 48 5.83 18.68 7.14
N TYR A 49 5.49 18.48 8.42
CA TYR A 49 4.20 17.93 8.85
C TYR A 49 3.94 16.47 8.43
N GLY A 50 5.00 15.71 8.20
CA GLY A 50 4.93 14.26 7.95
C GLY A 50 4.65 13.88 6.49
N HIS A 51 5.07 12.66 6.13
CA HIS A 51 4.94 12.11 4.79
C HIS A 51 3.67 11.26 4.60
N ILE A 52 3.09 10.80 5.71
CA ILE A 52 1.98 9.84 5.78
C ILE A 52 0.79 10.47 6.49
N GLY A 53 -0.43 10.12 6.08
CA GLY A 53 -1.68 10.68 6.62
C GLY A 53 -2.05 12.04 6.03
N ARG A 54 -1.48 12.38 4.87
CA ARG A 54 -1.64 13.67 4.17
C ARG A 54 -2.43 13.50 2.86
N GLU A 55 -3.65 13.00 2.98
CA GLU A 55 -4.58 12.79 1.85
C GLU A 55 -4.82 14.08 1.05
N ASP A 56 -4.73 15.25 1.71
CA ASP A 56 -4.86 16.58 1.10
C ASP A 56 -3.80 16.87 0.02
N LEU A 57 -2.64 16.21 0.09
CA LEU A 57 -1.54 16.42 -0.85
C LEU A 57 -1.65 15.55 -2.12
N GLY A 58 -2.64 14.65 -2.18
CA GLY A 58 -2.94 13.84 -3.37
C GLY A 58 -1.83 12.86 -3.78
N VAL A 59 -0.91 12.53 -2.88
CA VAL A 59 0.16 11.57 -3.12
C VAL A 59 -0.40 10.16 -3.26
N ALA A 60 0.18 9.36 -4.16
CA ALA A 60 -0.41 8.09 -4.56
C ALA A 60 -0.44 7.04 -3.44
N TRP A 61 0.51 7.07 -2.49
CA TRP A 61 0.60 6.08 -1.40
C TRP A 61 -0.46 6.26 -0.32
N GLU A 62 -1.16 7.39 -0.28
CA GLU A 62 -2.30 7.61 0.62
C GLU A 62 -3.60 7.05 0.01
N LYS A 63 -3.60 6.62 -1.25
CA LYS A 63 -4.79 6.06 -1.90
C LYS A 63 -5.03 4.63 -1.42
N THR A 64 -6.31 4.31 -1.18
CA THR A 64 -6.79 2.96 -0.82
C THR A 64 -7.37 2.21 -2.02
N ASP A 65 -6.87 2.50 -3.22
CA ASP A 65 -7.38 1.95 -4.50
C ASP A 65 -7.14 0.44 -4.67
N LYS A 66 -6.29 -0.15 -3.83
CA LYS A 66 -6.02 -1.61 -3.78
C LYS A 66 -6.92 -2.39 -2.83
N THR A 67 -7.76 -1.73 -2.04
CA THR A 67 -8.65 -2.42 -1.08
C THR A 67 -9.56 -3.44 -1.77
N ALA A 68 -10.14 -3.10 -2.92
CA ALA A 68 -11.02 -4.01 -3.66
C ALA A 68 -10.28 -5.27 -4.14
N ALA A 69 -9.07 -5.10 -4.70
CA ALA A 69 -8.25 -6.22 -5.18
C ALA A 69 -7.81 -7.16 -4.04
N LEU A 70 -7.47 -6.59 -2.87
CA LEU A 70 -7.15 -7.38 -1.68
C LEU A 70 -8.36 -8.19 -1.20
N LYS A 71 -9.53 -7.55 -1.12
CA LYS A 71 -10.77 -8.22 -0.73
C LYS A 71 -11.15 -9.34 -1.69
N GLU A 72 -11.05 -9.09 -3.00
CA GLU A 72 -11.29 -10.08 -4.05
C GLU A 72 -10.36 -11.29 -3.92
N TYR A 73 -9.06 -11.06 -3.76
CA TYR A 73 -8.08 -12.13 -3.57
C TYR A 73 -8.38 -12.99 -2.33
N LEU A 74 -8.78 -12.34 -1.24
CA LEU A 74 -9.08 -13.00 0.03
C LEU A 74 -10.50 -13.61 0.09
N GLY A 75 -11.34 -13.36 -0.91
CA GLY A 75 -12.73 -13.83 -0.94
C GLY A 75 -13.63 -13.21 0.12
N ILE A 76 -13.32 -11.99 0.57
CA ILE A 76 -14.06 -11.27 1.62
C ILE A 76 -14.84 -10.09 1.00
N LYS A 77 -16.01 -9.77 1.57
CA LYS A 77 -16.87 -8.66 1.11
C LYS A 77 -16.42 -7.30 1.65
#